data_AF-A0A348WHW5-F1
#
_entry.id   AF-A0A348WHW5-F1
#
_cell.length_a   1.000
_cell.length_b   1.000
_cell.length_c   1.000
_cell.angle_alpha   90.00
_cell.angle_beta   90.00
_cell.angle_gamma   90.00
#
_symmetry.space_group_name_H-M   'P 1'
#
loop_
_entity.id
_entity.type
_entity.pdbx_description
1 polymer ?
#
loop_
_entity_poly.entity_id
_entity_poly.type
_entity_poly.pdbx_seq_one_letter_code
_entity_poly.pdbx_strand_id
1 'polypeptide(L)'
;ISPPPHHDIYSIEDLAQLIYDLKQINPRAKVTVKLVAQSGVGTIAAGVAKAKADVILISGHNGGTGASPATSIKYAGLPWEMGLTEAHQVLAMNNLRDRVTLRTDGGLRTGRDIVMAAMMGAEEYGIGTAALIAMGCIMVRQCQSNTCPVGVCTQDEALRDKFTGNADKVVNLITFYAQEVREVLASIGARSLDEVIGRADLLTQVSRGSAHLDDLDLNPMLITVDGSAGLSLDRNRGRNEVPDTLDAEIVRDAQRFLNDGEKMQLHYAVQNTHRTVGTRVSSHIVRNFGMRNALQPNHLTVKLTGSAGQSLGAFAAPGLKLEVSGDANDYVGKGLSGGTIVVRPAMMSPLEASENTIIGNTVLYGATDGYLFAAGRAGERFGVRNSGAKVVIEGCGTNGCEYMTGGVAVILGRIGANFGAGMTGGMAYLYDPEGATELMLNRETVITCPVQEGHYMQQLEELIERHVEETGSAKAKQILQHWDVEKSKFVQVVPKEMLNKLAHPIELPEAIPAE
;
A
#
# COMPACT_ATOMS: atom_id res chain seq x y z
N ILE A 1 7.11 11.15 7.24
CA ILE A 1 5.63 11.07 7.50
C ILE A 1 5.01 10.29 6.35
N SER A 2 4.08 9.38 6.60
CA SER A 2 3.38 8.68 5.50
C SER A 2 2.44 9.63 4.76
N PRO A 3 2.25 9.49 3.44
CA PRO A 3 1.22 10.25 2.74
C PRO A 3 -0.16 9.99 3.33
N PRO A 4 -1.05 11.00 3.44
CA PRO A 4 -2.40 10.80 3.96
C PRO A 4 -3.24 9.82 3.12
N PRO A 5 -3.24 9.87 1.77
CA PRO A 5 -3.92 8.86 0.97
C PRO A 5 -2.98 7.69 0.60
N HIS A 6 -3.60 6.56 0.32
CA HIS A 6 -2.98 5.55 -0.54
C HIS A 6 -2.97 6.09 -1.98
N HIS A 7 -1.80 6.25 -2.58
CA HIS A 7 -1.67 6.80 -3.95
C HIS A 7 -2.17 5.84 -5.04
N ASP A 8 -2.56 4.63 -4.65
CA ASP A 8 -3.21 3.60 -5.46
C ASP A 8 -4.68 3.37 -5.06
N ILE A 9 -5.28 4.32 -4.32
CA ILE A 9 -6.70 4.32 -3.94
C ILE A 9 -7.25 5.76 -3.99
N TYR A 10 -7.72 6.19 -5.17
CA TYR A 10 -8.42 7.46 -5.33
C TYR A 10 -9.93 7.30 -5.48
N SER A 11 -10.39 6.11 -5.83
CA SER A 11 -11.81 5.77 -5.90
C SER A 11 -12.10 4.37 -5.35
N ILE A 12 -13.38 3.98 -5.37
CA ILE A 12 -13.80 2.63 -4.97
C ILE A 12 -13.33 1.56 -5.96
N GLU A 13 -13.18 1.91 -7.24
CA GLU A 13 -12.63 1.05 -8.28
C GLU A 13 -11.14 0.77 -8.03
N ASP A 14 -10.37 1.78 -7.61
CA ASP A 14 -8.97 1.60 -7.21
C ASP A 14 -8.83 0.70 -5.98
N LEU A 15 -9.72 0.85 -4.98
CA LEU A 15 -9.74 -0.06 -3.84
C LEU A 15 -10.02 -1.50 -4.29
N ALA A 16 -10.96 -1.70 -5.22
CA ALA A 16 -11.23 -3.01 -5.80
C ALA A 16 -10.01 -3.56 -6.55
N GLN A 17 -9.24 -2.70 -7.24
CA GLN A 17 -7.99 -3.07 -7.89
C GLN A 17 -6.92 -3.50 -6.87
N LEU A 18 -6.74 -2.77 -5.76
CA LEU A 18 -5.81 -3.19 -4.71
C LEU A 18 -6.25 -4.51 -4.05
N ILE A 19 -7.53 -4.70 -3.76
CA ILE A 19 -8.05 -5.97 -3.22
C ILE A 19 -7.75 -7.11 -4.21
N TYR A 20 -7.94 -6.86 -5.51
CA TYR A 20 -7.58 -7.80 -6.56
C TYR A 20 -6.07 -8.13 -6.54
N ASP A 21 -5.20 -7.11 -6.50
CA ASP A 21 -3.74 -7.28 -6.43
C ASP A 21 -3.31 -8.14 -5.23
N LEU A 22 -3.84 -7.83 -4.04
CA LEU A 22 -3.55 -8.57 -2.80
C LEU A 22 -3.99 -10.04 -2.90
N LYS A 23 -5.15 -10.30 -3.51
CA LYS A 23 -5.65 -11.67 -3.71
C LYS A 23 -4.93 -12.41 -4.82
N GLN A 24 -4.31 -11.71 -5.78
CA GLN A 24 -3.41 -12.30 -6.79
C GLN A 24 -2.05 -12.68 -6.20
N ILE A 25 -1.41 -11.80 -5.42
CA ILE A 25 -0.12 -12.12 -4.80
C ILE A 25 -0.27 -13.14 -3.66
N ASN A 26 -1.43 -13.22 -3.00
CA ASN A 26 -1.68 -14.20 -1.97
C ASN A 26 -3.05 -14.89 -2.13
N PRO A 27 -3.11 -16.06 -2.81
CA PRO A 27 -4.36 -16.81 -2.99
C PRO A 27 -4.97 -17.39 -1.72
N ARG A 28 -4.37 -17.19 -0.54
CA ARG A 28 -4.87 -17.76 0.72
C ARG A 28 -5.35 -16.71 1.72
N ALA A 29 -4.99 -15.45 1.52
CA ALA A 29 -5.29 -14.39 2.47
C ALA A 29 -6.73 -13.89 2.30
N LYS A 30 -7.34 -13.56 3.44
CA LYS A 30 -8.48 -12.64 3.51
C LYS A 30 -7.95 -11.21 3.45
N VAL A 31 -8.68 -10.32 2.78
CA VAL A 31 -8.39 -8.90 2.69
C VAL A 31 -9.33 -8.13 3.61
N THR A 32 -8.75 -7.30 4.48
CA THR A 32 -9.47 -6.43 5.41
C THR A 32 -9.33 -4.99 4.99
N VAL A 33 -10.44 -4.25 4.95
CA VAL A 33 -10.43 -2.78 4.81
C VAL A 33 -10.74 -2.18 6.16
N LYS A 34 -9.79 -1.38 6.68
CA LYS A 34 -9.96 -0.64 7.93
C LYS A 34 -10.55 0.73 7.64
N LEU A 35 -11.76 0.98 8.13
CA LEU A 35 -12.47 2.24 8.06
C LEU A 35 -12.57 2.84 9.46
N VAL A 36 -12.63 4.17 9.55
CA VAL A 36 -12.95 4.87 10.79
C VAL A 36 -14.43 5.18 10.80
N ALA A 37 -15.08 5.00 11.94
CA ALA A 37 -16.49 5.32 12.13
C ALA A 37 -16.73 6.81 11.85
N GLN A 38 -17.65 7.08 10.93
CA GLN A 38 -18.14 8.39 10.56
C GLN A 38 -19.52 8.19 9.92
N SER A 39 -20.39 9.20 10.00
CA SER A 39 -21.66 9.17 9.27
C SER A 39 -21.41 8.98 7.76
N GLY A 40 -22.11 8.03 7.14
CA GLY A 40 -21.94 7.63 5.74
C GLY A 40 -21.00 6.44 5.55
N VAL A 41 -20.39 5.92 6.62
CA VAL A 41 -19.51 4.74 6.55
C VAL A 41 -20.26 3.49 6.06
N GLY A 42 -21.58 3.39 6.27
CA GLY A 42 -22.38 2.27 5.78
C GLY A 42 -22.42 2.20 4.26
N THR A 43 -22.54 3.34 3.58
CA THR A 43 -22.48 3.43 2.12
C THR A 43 -21.11 3.01 1.59
N ILE A 44 -20.04 3.46 2.26
CA ILE A 44 -18.67 3.05 1.92
C ILE A 44 -18.50 1.55 2.13
N ALA A 45 -18.99 1.00 3.25
CA ALA A 45 -18.94 -0.42 3.55
C ALA A 45 -19.63 -1.28 2.48
N ALA A 46 -20.76 -0.82 1.93
CA ALA A 46 -21.41 -1.48 0.81
C ALA A 46 -20.53 -1.49 -0.45
N GLY A 47 -19.85 -0.39 -0.77
CA GLY A 47 -18.85 -0.33 -1.83
C GLY A 47 -17.69 -1.30 -1.61
N VAL A 48 -17.14 -1.33 -0.39
CA VAL A 48 -16.05 -2.22 0.03
C VAL A 48 -16.43 -3.70 -0.11
N ALA A 49 -17.66 -4.06 0.29
CA ALA A 49 -18.17 -5.42 0.12
C ALA A 49 -18.31 -5.79 -1.37
N LYS A 50 -18.78 -4.88 -2.23
CA LYS A 50 -18.85 -5.07 -3.69
C LYS A 50 -17.46 -5.20 -4.32
N ALA A 51 -16.47 -4.49 -3.78
CA ALA A 51 -15.06 -4.56 -4.15
C ALA A 51 -14.37 -5.88 -3.71
N LYS A 52 -15.12 -6.84 -3.17
CA LYS A 52 -14.65 -8.18 -2.77
C LYS A 52 -13.73 -8.19 -1.55
N ALA A 53 -13.82 -7.20 -0.66
CA ALA A 53 -13.19 -7.34 0.66
C ALA A 53 -13.81 -8.51 1.43
N ASP A 54 -13.05 -9.12 2.34
CA ASP A 54 -13.53 -10.25 3.15
C ASP A 54 -13.94 -9.80 4.55
N VAL A 55 -13.29 -8.76 5.07
CA VAL A 55 -13.52 -8.19 6.39
C VAL A 55 -13.56 -6.67 6.29
N ILE A 56 -14.52 -6.06 6.98
CA ILE A 56 -14.58 -4.61 7.16
C ILE A 56 -14.38 -4.33 8.65
N LEU A 57 -13.32 -3.59 8.97
CA LEU A 57 -13.05 -3.14 10.33
C LEU A 57 -13.58 -1.71 10.49
N ILE A 58 -14.52 -1.50 11.42
CA ILE A 58 -14.99 -0.18 11.83
C ILE A 58 -14.30 0.22 13.13
N SER A 59 -13.44 1.24 13.05
CA SER A 59 -12.69 1.78 14.18
C SER A 59 -13.34 3.00 14.79
N GLY A 60 -13.54 3.01 16.10
CA GLY A 60 -14.02 4.18 16.83
C GLY A 60 -12.98 5.30 16.95
N HIS A 61 -13.45 6.53 17.15
CA HIS A 61 -12.62 7.73 17.37
C HIS A 61 -11.68 7.63 18.59
N ASN A 62 -12.02 6.77 19.53
CA ASN A 62 -11.31 6.54 20.80
C ASN A 62 -10.16 5.52 20.68
N GLY A 63 -9.74 5.19 19.46
CA GLY A 63 -8.56 4.36 19.18
C GLY A 63 -7.25 4.94 19.73
N GLY A 64 -6.27 4.06 20.00
CA GLY A 64 -4.94 4.46 20.42
C GLY A 64 -4.04 4.84 19.24
N THR A 65 -3.07 5.72 19.46
CA THR A 65 -2.01 6.05 18.49
C THR A 65 -0.69 6.32 19.21
N GLY A 66 0.43 5.97 18.57
CA GLY A 66 1.77 6.28 19.05
C GLY A 66 2.15 7.75 18.84
N ALA A 67 1.63 8.38 17.78
CA ALA A 67 1.85 9.79 17.46
C ALA A 67 0.72 10.31 16.55
N SER A 68 0.10 11.44 16.92
CA SER A 68 -0.90 12.12 16.11
C SER A 68 -1.11 13.54 16.63
N PRO A 69 -1.51 14.51 15.79
CA PRO A 69 -1.94 15.82 16.27
C PRO A 69 -3.05 15.70 17.30
N ALA A 70 -2.97 16.51 18.36
CA ALA A 70 -3.99 16.52 19.42
C ALA A 70 -5.39 16.85 18.89
N THR A 71 -5.46 17.69 17.85
CA THR A 71 -6.71 18.03 17.17
C THR A 71 -7.37 16.80 16.54
N SER A 72 -6.62 15.95 15.83
CA SER A 72 -7.14 14.71 15.27
C SER A 72 -7.64 13.75 16.36
N ILE A 73 -6.89 13.60 17.46
CA ILE A 73 -7.28 12.73 18.58
C ILE A 73 -8.60 13.18 19.24
N LYS A 74 -8.84 14.50 19.29
CA LYS A 74 -10.00 15.06 20.01
C LYS A 74 -11.21 15.33 19.14
N TYR A 75 -11.02 15.55 17.84
CA TYR A 75 -12.07 16.10 16.97
C TYR A 75 -12.31 15.31 15.67
N ALA A 76 -11.57 14.24 15.39
CA ALA A 76 -11.79 13.40 14.21
C ALA A 76 -12.37 12.03 14.56
N GLY A 77 -13.31 11.55 13.73
CA GLY A 77 -14.00 10.27 13.90
C GLY A 77 -15.23 10.34 14.81
N LEU A 78 -16.03 9.27 14.78
CA LEU A 78 -17.21 9.06 15.63
C LEU A 78 -17.09 7.80 16.51
N PRO A 79 -17.99 7.61 17.49
CA PRO A 79 -18.11 6.36 18.25
C PRO A 79 -18.29 5.16 17.32
N TRP A 80 -17.64 4.04 17.66
CA TRP A 80 -17.73 2.82 16.86
C TRP A 80 -19.15 2.27 16.86
N GLU A 81 -19.91 2.50 17.92
CA GLU A 81 -21.31 2.07 18.08
C GLU A 81 -22.18 2.63 16.94
N MET A 82 -21.96 3.89 16.54
CA MET A 82 -22.69 4.51 15.43
C MET A 82 -22.27 3.90 14.09
N GLY A 83 -20.96 3.89 13.81
CA GLY A 83 -20.46 3.43 12.52
C GLY A 83 -20.64 1.93 12.29
N LEU A 84 -20.51 1.11 13.34
CA LEU A 84 -20.68 -0.33 13.28
C LEU A 84 -22.13 -0.68 12.95
N THR A 85 -23.07 -0.06 13.66
CA THR A 85 -24.49 -0.29 13.42
C THR A 85 -24.90 0.22 12.04
N GLU A 86 -24.45 1.40 11.62
CA GLU A 86 -24.71 1.91 10.27
C GLU A 86 -24.19 0.93 9.20
N ALA A 87 -22.95 0.43 9.34
CA ALA A 87 -22.39 -0.56 8.43
C ALA A 87 -23.21 -1.86 8.44
N HIS A 88 -23.58 -2.37 9.61
CA HIS A 88 -24.40 -3.57 9.74
C HIS A 88 -25.75 -3.41 9.03
N GLN A 89 -26.45 -2.31 9.31
CA GLN A 89 -27.77 -2.01 8.76
C GLN A 89 -27.71 -1.83 7.23
N VAL A 90 -26.78 -1.01 6.72
CA VAL A 90 -26.67 -0.74 5.28
C VAL A 90 -26.27 -1.99 4.50
N LEU A 91 -25.35 -2.81 5.03
CA LEU A 91 -24.98 -4.07 4.40
C LEU A 91 -26.15 -5.06 4.39
N ALA A 92 -26.96 -5.11 5.45
CA ALA A 92 -28.16 -5.94 5.51
C ALA A 92 -29.21 -5.48 4.50
N MET A 93 -29.53 -4.19 4.46
CA MET A 93 -30.48 -3.60 3.50
C MET A 93 -30.10 -3.86 2.03
N ASN A 94 -28.81 -4.04 1.74
CA ASN A 94 -28.30 -4.29 0.39
C ASN A 94 -28.03 -5.77 0.08
N ASN A 95 -28.37 -6.71 0.96
CA ASN A 95 -28.05 -8.14 0.81
C ASN A 95 -26.53 -8.39 0.59
N LEU A 96 -25.70 -7.67 1.34
CA LEU A 96 -24.23 -7.79 1.31
C LEU A 96 -23.64 -8.26 2.64
N ARG A 97 -24.45 -8.33 3.70
CA ARG A 97 -23.98 -8.62 5.06
C ARG A 97 -23.39 -10.03 5.22
N ASP A 98 -23.87 -10.98 4.43
CA ASP A 98 -23.39 -12.36 4.32
C ASP A 98 -22.08 -12.50 3.50
N ARG A 99 -21.59 -11.42 2.89
CA ARG A 99 -20.34 -11.44 2.10
C ARG A 99 -19.10 -11.02 2.88
N VAL A 100 -19.29 -10.32 4.00
CA VAL A 100 -18.19 -9.76 4.78
C VAL A 100 -18.32 -10.09 6.26
N THR A 101 -17.18 -10.24 6.93
CA THR A 101 -17.10 -10.24 8.38
C THR A 101 -16.97 -8.81 8.87
N LEU A 102 -17.80 -8.39 9.83
CA LEU A 102 -17.63 -7.09 10.49
C LEU A 102 -16.74 -7.22 11.72
N ARG A 103 -15.66 -6.43 11.76
CA ARG A 103 -14.77 -6.30 12.90
C ARG A 103 -14.92 -4.91 13.50
N THR A 104 -14.74 -4.76 14.80
CA THR A 104 -14.67 -3.42 15.42
C THR A 104 -13.52 -3.30 16.41
N ASP A 105 -12.97 -2.11 16.53
CA ASP A 105 -12.04 -1.70 17.58
C ASP A 105 -12.38 -0.26 18.03
N GLY A 106 -11.81 0.17 19.16
CA GLY A 106 -12.08 1.51 19.71
C GLY A 106 -12.36 1.47 21.20
N GLY A 107 -11.34 1.23 22.01
CA GLY A 107 -11.46 1.32 23.47
C GLY A 107 -12.31 0.22 24.12
N LEU A 108 -12.42 -0.96 23.50
CA LEU A 108 -13.06 -2.14 24.09
C LEU A 108 -12.24 -2.64 25.30
N ARG A 109 -12.78 -2.51 26.51
CA ARG A 109 -12.08 -2.75 27.78
C ARG A 109 -12.60 -3.96 28.56
N THR A 110 -13.80 -4.43 28.25
CA THR A 110 -14.52 -5.44 29.03
C THR A 110 -15.20 -6.48 28.15
N GLY A 111 -15.57 -7.61 28.74
CA GLY A 111 -16.43 -8.60 28.09
C GLY A 111 -17.81 -8.04 27.74
N ARG A 112 -18.36 -7.14 28.57
CA ARG A 112 -19.59 -6.40 28.23
C ARG A 112 -19.47 -5.60 26.94
N ASP A 113 -18.36 -4.90 26.73
CA ASP A 113 -18.14 -4.13 25.49
C ASP A 113 -18.15 -5.03 24.26
N ILE A 114 -17.57 -6.23 24.36
CA ILE A 114 -17.59 -7.24 23.29
C ILE A 114 -19.02 -7.70 23.00
N VAL A 115 -19.81 -8.01 24.03
CA VAL A 115 -21.20 -8.45 23.84
C VAL A 115 -22.06 -7.33 23.24
N MET A 116 -21.88 -6.08 23.65
CA MET A 116 -22.56 -4.94 23.03
C MET A 116 -22.17 -4.78 21.55
N ALA A 117 -20.89 -4.85 21.23
CA ALA A 117 -20.43 -4.84 19.84
C ALA A 117 -21.00 -6.01 19.02
N ALA A 118 -21.13 -7.19 19.63
CA ALA A 118 -21.78 -8.34 18.99
C ALA A 118 -23.24 -8.04 18.64
N MET A 119 -24.02 -7.55 19.61
CA MET A 119 -25.43 -7.18 19.40
C MET A 119 -25.60 -6.07 18.35
N MET A 120 -24.64 -5.15 18.24
CA MET A 120 -24.59 -4.13 17.19
C MET A 120 -24.08 -4.64 15.83
N GLY A 121 -23.67 -5.91 15.75
CA GLY A 121 -23.44 -6.61 14.50
C GLY A 121 -21.99 -6.98 14.18
N ALA A 122 -21.04 -6.79 15.10
CA ALA A 122 -19.65 -7.23 14.93
C ALA A 122 -19.47 -8.74 15.21
N GLU A 123 -18.60 -9.38 14.45
CA GLU A 123 -18.22 -10.80 14.57
C GLU A 123 -16.80 -10.99 15.14
N GLU A 124 -15.98 -9.92 15.10
CA GLU A 124 -14.59 -9.91 15.56
C GLU A 124 -14.26 -8.59 16.29
N TYR A 125 -13.36 -8.65 17.27
CA TYR A 125 -13.11 -7.56 18.22
C TYR A 125 -11.61 -7.27 18.36
N GLY A 126 -11.20 -6.03 18.08
CA GLY A 126 -9.81 -5.60 18.15
C GLY A 126 -9.45 -4.98 19.50
N ILE A 127 -8.45 -5.57 20.19
CA ILE A 127 -7.97 -5.12 21.50
C ILE A 127 -6.53 -4.63 21.39
N GLY A 128 -6.35 -3.29 21.38
CA GLY A 128 -5.03 -2.65 21.31
C GLY A 128 -4.53 -2.17 22.67
N THR A 129 -5.02 -1.03 23.14
CA THR A 129 -4.52 -0.36 24.36
C THR A 129 -4.58 -1.23 25.61
N ALA A 130 -5.64 -2.02 25.81
CA ALA A 130 -5.74 -2.91 26.97
C ALA A 130 -4.64 -3.99 26.93
N ALA A 131 -4.30 -4.52 25.75
CA ALA A 131 -3.17 -5.43 25.60
C ALA A 131 -1.83 -4.75 25.89
N LEU A 132 -1.64 -3.49 25.45
CA LEU A 132 -0.46 -2.69 25.82
C LEU A 132 -0.36 -2.48 27.34
N ILE A 133 -1.48 -2.22 28.02
CA ILE A 133 -1.53 -2.08 29.49
C ILE A 133 -1.18 -3.40 30.18
N ALA A 134 -1.73 -4.52 29.71
CA ALA A 134 -1.36 -5.85 30.23
C ALA A 134 0.14 -6.13 30.06
N MET A 135 0.77 -5.63 28.99
CA MET A 135 2.22 -5.71 28.79
C MET A 135 3.04 -4.71 29.62
N GLY A 136 2.40 -3.79 30.34
CA GLY A 136 3.08 -2.87 31.26
C GLY A 136 2.92 -1.38 30.94
N CYS A 137 2.14 -0.99 29.91
CA CYS A 137 1.86 0.41 29.67
C CYS A 137 1.13 1.05 30.86
N ILE A 138 1.68 2.14 31.38
CA ILE A 138 1.13 2.92 32.50
C ILE A 138 0.40 4.18 32.05
N MET A 139 0.04 4.29 30.77
CA MET A 139 -0.75 5.38 30.19
C MET A 139 -0.19 6.81 30.39
N VAL A 140 1.15 6.95 30.39
CA VAL A 140 1.84 8.26 30.55
C VAL A 140 1.81 9.16 29.30
N ARG A 141 1.38 8.63 28.14
CA ARG A 141 1.18 9.40 26.87
C ARG A 141 2.43 10.09 26.30
N GLN A 142 3.57 9.43 26.38
CA GLN A 142 4.85 9.89 25.84
C GLN A 142 5.36 8.99 24.68
N CYS A 143 4.46 8.25 24.03
CA CYS A 143 4.83 7.28 22.98
C CYS A 143 5.60 7.93 21.83
N GLN A 144 5.20 9.14 21.43
CA GLN A 144 5.83 9.94 20.37
C GLN A 144 7.21 10.49 20.74
N SER A 145 7.58 10.48 22.03
CA SER A 145 8.77 11.16 22.53
C SER A 145 9.99 10.26 22.61
N ASN A 146 9.84 8.97 22.26
CA ASN A 146 10.87 7.95 22.42
C ASN A 146 11.33 7.73 23.89
N THR A 147 10.58 8.25 24.88
CA THR A 147 10.94 8.24 26.31
C THR A 147 10.02 7.36 27.16
N CYS A 148 9.49 6.27 26.58
CA CYS A 148 8.59 5.37 27.30
C CYS A 148 9.27 4.78 28.55
N PRO A 149 8.77 5.04 29.77
CA PRO A 149 9.46 4.65 31.01
C PRO A 149 9.49 3.14 31.27
N VAL A 150 8.67 2.38 30.54
CA VAL A 150 8.42 0.95 30.71
C VAL A 150 8.78 0.14 29.45
N GLY A 151 9.52 0.73 28.51
CA GLY A 151 10.04 0.02 27.35
C GLY A 151 9.00 -0.42 26.30
N VAL A 152 7.76 0.04 26.38
CA VAL A 152 6.67 -0.39 25.47
C VAL A 152 6.75 0.32 24.10
N CYS A 153 6.82 1.65 24.08
CA CYS A 153 6.85 2.45 22.84
C CYS A 153 8.11 3.32 22.80
N THR A 154 9.28 2.70 22.61
CA THR A 154 10.57 3.37 22.48
C THR A 154 11.54 2.49 21.69
N GLN A 155 12.44 3.13 20.94
CA GLN A 155 13.57 2.49 20.26
C GLN A 155 14.88 2.65 21.03
N ASP A 156 14.91 3.46 22.10
CA ASP A 156 16.05 3.60 23.00
C ASP A 156 16.34 2.28 23.73
N GLU A 157 17.57 1.79 23.63
CA GLU A 157 17.95 0.48 24.17
C GLU A 157 17.82 0.42 25.70
N ALA A 158 18.29 1.43 26.42
CA ALA A 158 18.25 1.47 27.88
C ALA A 158 16.82 1.55 28.42
N LEU A 159 15.89 2.13 27.66
CA LEU A 159 14.47 2.12 28.00
C LEU A 159 13.78 0.81 27.60
N ARG A 160 14.17 0.18 26.48
CA ARG A 160 13.67 -1.14 26.06
C ARG A 160 14.01 -2.23 27.07
N ASP A 161 15.17 -2.14 27.73
CA ASP A 161 15.58 -3.06 28.80
C ASP A 161 14.63 -3.04 30.02
N LYS A 162 13.79 -2.00 30.14
CA LYS A 162 12.77 -1.89 31.20
C LYS A 162 11.46 -2.61 30.85
N PHE A 163 11.34 -3.17 29.65
CA PHE A 163 10.14 -3.88 29.22
C PHE A 163 9.98 -5.20 29.98
N THR A 164 8.86 -5.36 30.67
CA THR A 164 8.53 -6.56 31.46
C THR A 164 7.29 -7.29 30.95
N GLY A 165 6.78 -6.91 29.76
CA GLY A 165 5.65 -7.57 29.13
C GLY A 165 6.01 -8.99 28.67
N ASN A 166 5.04 -9.89 28.70
CA ASN A 166 5.22 -11.25 28.20
C ASN A 166 3.90 -11.77 27.57
N ALA A 167 3.98 -12.88 26.85
CA ALA A 167 2.84 -13.47 26.17
C ALA A 167 1.75 -13.90 27.17
N ASP A 168 2.13 -14.50 28.31
CA ASP A 168 1.19 -14.99 29.32
C ASP A 168 0.27 -13.89 29.86
N LYS A 169 0.79 -12.67 30.06
CA LYS A 169 -0.02 -11.51 30.47
C LYS A 169 -1.12 -11.19 29.46
N VAL A 170 -0.83 -11.29 28.16
CA VAL A 170 -1.82 -11.06 27.10
C VAL A 170 -2.80 -12.23 27.02
N VAL A 171 -2.33 -13.48 27.13
CA VAL A 171 -3.19 -14.67 27.15
C VAL A 171 -4.18 -14.60 28.32
N ASN A 172 -3.71 -14.21 29.50
CA ASN A 172 -4.55 -14.03 30.69
C ASN A 172 -5.60 -12.93 30.46
N LEU A 173 -5.21 -11.78 29.90
CA LEU A 173 -6.16 -10.72 29.54
C LEU A 173 -7.28 -11.26 28.65
N ILE A 174 -6.93 -11.90 27.53
CA ILE A 174 -7.93 -12.42 26.58
C ILE A 174 -8.80 -13.51 27.22
N THR A 175 -8.22 -14.32 28.12
CA THR A 175 -8.95 -15.36 28.86
C THR A 175 -9.98 -14.74 29.81
N PHE A 176 -9.65 -13.65 30.49
CA PHE A 176 -10.59 -12.91 31.35
C PHE A 176 -11.71 -12.25 30.53
N TYR A 177 -11.40 -11.63 29.39
CA TYR A 177 -12.44 -11.12 28.49
C TYR A 177 -13.38 -12.25 28.04
N ALA A 178 -12.82 -13.39 27.63
CA ALA A 178 -13.63 -14.52 27.16
C ALA A 178 -14.50 -15.11 28.29
N GLN A 179 -13.99 -15.14 29.52
CA GLN A 179 -14.77 -15.56 30.69
C GLN A 179 -15.92 -14.59 30.97
N GLU A 180 -15.67 -13.30 31.01
CA GLU A 180 -16.70 -12.27 31.22
C GLU A 180 -17.76 -12.30 30.11
N VAL A 181 -17.35 -12.48 28.84
CA VAL A 181 -18.30 -12.68 27.73
C VAL A 181 -19.24 -13.86 28.00
N ARG A 182 -18.72 -15.01 28.45
CA ARG A 182 -19.55 -16.18 28.78
C ARG A 182 -20.52 -15.89 29.92
N GLU A 183 -20.08 -15.18 30.94
CA GLU A 183 -20.90 -14.80 32.09
C GLU A 183 -22.04 -13.86 31.67
N VAL A 184 -21.74 -12.86 30.83
CA VAL A 184 -22.75 -11.93 30.30
C VAL A 184 -23.75 -12.67 29.40
N LEU A 185 -23.29 -13.54 28.49
CA LEU A 185 -24.18 -14.34 27.64
C LEU A 185 -25.10 -15.24 28.46
N ALA A 186 -24.57 -15.91 29.49
CA ALA A 186 -25.38 -16.74 30.38
C ALA A 186 -26.44 -15.92 31.13
N SER A 187 -26.13 -14.69 31.53
CA SER A 187 -27.07 -13.80 32.23
C SER A 187 -28.29 -13.39 31.39
N ILE A 188 -28.15 -13.38 30.06
CA ILE A 188 -29.23 -13.08 29.11
C ILE A 188 -29.82 -14.34 28.45
N GLY A 189 -29.39 -15.54 28.88
CA GLY A 189 -29.89 -16.82 28.40
C GLY A 189 -29.33 -17.30 27.06
N ALA A 190 -28.30 -16.64 26.51
CA ALA A 190 -27.64 -17.03 25.27
C ALA A 190 -26.52 -18.07 25.54
N ARG A 191 -26.37 -19.06 24.65
CA ARG A 191 -25.34 -20.12 24.80
C ARG A 191 -24.06 -19.84 24.01
N SER A 192 -24.11 -18.90 23.07
CA SER A 192 -22.98 -18.53 22.22
C SER A 192 -23.06 -17.08 21.76
N LEU A 193 -21.93 -16.54 21.28
CA LEU A 193 -21.92 -15.21 20.62
C LEU A 193 -22.81 -15.21 19.38
N ASP A 194 -22.87 -16.32 18.64
CA ASP A 194 -23.60 -16.42 17.37
C ASP A 194 -25.11 -16.19 17.57
N GLU A 195 -25.65 -16.50 18.75
CA GLU A 195 -27.05 -16.26 19.09
C GLU A 195 -27.40 -14.79 19.32
N VAL A 196 -26.39 -13.93 19.57
CA VAL A 196 -26.59 -12.52 19.91
C VAL A 196 -26.05 -11.55 18.87
N ILE A 197 -25.30 -12.01 17.87
CA ILE A 197 -24.76 -11.11 16.84
C ILE A 197 -25.90 -10.46 16.05
N GLY A 198 -25.92 -9.12 16.00
CA GLY A 198 -26.95 -8.34 15.32
C GLY A 198 -28.30 -8.27 16.06
N ARG A 199 -28.40 -8.85 17.27
CA ARG A 199 -29.61 -8.80 18.12
C ARG A 199 -29.70 -7.49 18.90
N ALA A 200 -29.84 -6.39 18.16
CA ALA A 200 -30.01 -5.05 18.73
C ALA A 200 -31.28 -4.94 19.61
N ASP A 201 -32.26 -5.81 19.40
CA ASP A 201 -33.47 -5.91 20.23
C ASP A 201 -33.21 -6.30 21.69
N LEU A 202 -32.03 -6.86 21.99
CA LEU A 202 -31.60 -7.17 23.36
C LEU A 202 -31.04 -5.94 24.10
N LEU A 203 -30.89 -4.81 23.40
CA LEU A 203 -30.38 -3.56 23.97
C LEU A 203 -31.53 -2.59 24.22
N THR A 204 -31.50 -1.91 25.36
CA THR A 204 -32.47 -0.84 25.69
C THR A 204 -31.73 0.33 26.33
N GLN A 205 -32.05 1.54 25.88
CA GLN A 205 -31.51 2.76 26.47
C GLN A 205 -32.14 2.98 27.86
N VAL A 206 -31.31 2.89 28.91
CA VAL A 206 -31.76 3.07 30.31
C VAL A 206 -31.78 4.54 30.73
N SER A 207 -30.83 5.35 30.24
CA SER A 207 -30.68 6.76 30.65
C SER A 207 -31.12 7.69 29.53
N ARG A 208 -32.00 8.64 29.86
CA ARG A 208 -32.39 9.76 29.00
C ARG A 208 -31.45 10.96 29.11
N GLY A 209 -30.73 11.11 30.23
CA GLY A 209 -29.75 12.18 30.44
C GLY A 209 -29.92 12.91 31.78
N SER A 210 -29.07 13.90 32.04
CA SER A 210 -29.27 14.87 33.14
C SER A 210 -30.34 15.89 32.74
N ALA A 211 -31.04 16.50 33.71
CA ALA A 211 -32.11 17.50 33.46
C ALA A 211 -31.72 18.74 32.62
N HIS A 212 -30.44 18.90 32.27
CA HIS A 212 -29.89 20.01 31.47
C HIS A 212 -29.45 19.59 30.05
N LEU A 213 -29.64 18.33 29.67
CA LEU A 213 -29.35 17.81 28.34
C LEU A 213 -30.67 17.49 27.66
N ASP A 214 -30.87 18.00 26.44
CA ASP A 214 -31.88 17.45 25.53
C ASP A 214 -31.47 16.01 25.21
N ASP A 215 -32.37 15.07 25.45
CA ASP A 215 -32.12 13.62 25.42
C ASP A 215 -31.44 13.16 24.11
N LEU A 216 -30.49 12.24 24.22
CA LEU A 216 -29.91 11.56 23.05
C LEU A 216 -30.88 10.49 22.55
N ASP A 217 -31.28 10.59 21.29
CA ASP A 217 -32.07 9.55 20.61
C ASP A 217 -31.15 8.42 20.10
N LEU A 218 -31.11 7.29 20.82
CA LEU A 218 -30.35 6.10 20.40
C LEU A 218 -31.16 5.17 19.49
N ASN A 219 -32.42 5.47 19.18
CA ASN A 219 -33.25 4.60 18.35
C ASN A 219 -32.62 4.25 17.00
N PRO A 220 -31.95 5.16 16.27
CA PRO A 220 -31.28 4.82 15.01
C PRO A 220 -30.30 3.63 15.13
N MET A 221 -29.70 3.45 16.30
CA MET A 221 -28.74 2.37 16.57
C MET A 221 -29.39 1.06 17.06
N LEU A 222 -30.66 1.12 17.46
CA LEU A 222 -31.40 -0.03 18.02
C LEU A 222 -32.38 -0.65 17.01
N ILE A 223 -32.54 -0.03 15.84
CA ILE A 223 -33.40 -0.56 14.77
C ILE A 223 -32.77 -1.83 14.20
N THR A 224 -33.53 -2.91 14.27
CA THR A 224 -33.30 -4.14 13.50
C THR A 224 -33.80 -3.94 12.06
N VAL A 225 -32.95 -4.19 11.07
CA VAL A 225 -33.37 -4.10 9.66
C VAL A 225 -34.22 -5.31 9.29
N ASP A 226 -35.35 -5.05 8.62
CA ASP A 226 -36.19 -6.09 8.01
C ASP A 226 -35.36 -6.95 7.03
N GLY A 227 -35.36 -8.27 7.24
CA GLY A 227 -34.50 -9.22 6.52
C GLY A 227 -33.35 -9.82 7.35
N SER A 228 -33.04 -9.25 8.52
CA SER A 228 -32.07 -9.82 9.47
C SER A 228 -32.51 -11.17 10.06
N ALA A 229 -33.82 -11.41 10.17
CA ALA A 229 -34.38 -12.64 10.71
C ALA A 229 -34.03 -13.92 9.92
N GLY A 230 -33.50 -13.80 8.70
CA GLY A 230 -33.02 -14.92 7.87
C GLY A 230 -31.51 -14.90 7.59
N LEU A 231 -30.75 -13.92 8.11
CA LEU A 231 -29.31 -13.81 7.88
C LEU A 231 -28.57 -14.85 8.74
N SER A 232 -28.09 -15.92 8.10
CA SER A 232 -27.14 -16.84 8.72
C SER A 232 -25.71 -16.33 8.48
N LEU A 233 -25.07 -15.82 9.53
CA LEU A 233 -23.69 -15.36 9.46
C LEU A 233 -22.72 -16.52 9.71
N ASP A 234 -22.08 -17.00 8.65
CA ASP A 234 -21.01 -18.00 8.78
C ASP A 234 -19.69 -17.32 9.17
N ARG A 235 -19.24 -17.47 10.41
CA ARG A 235 -17.95 -16.93 10.88
C ARG A 235 -16.74 -17.70 10.35
N ASN A 236 -16.95 -18.92 9.87
CA ASN A 236 -15.91 -19.78 9.27
C ASN A 236 -15.83 -19.63 7.75
N ARG A 237 -16.58 -18.68 7.17
CA ARG A 237 -16.63 -18.51 5.72
C ARG A 237 -15.23 -18.33 5.13
N GLY A 238 -15.07 -18.87 3.93
CA GLY A 238 -13.88 -18.65 3.10
C GLY A 238 -13.70 -17.17 2.73
N ARG A 239 -12.71 -16.90 1.91
CA ARG A 239 -12.57 -15.58 1.28
C ARG A 239 -13.53 -15.45 0.11
N ASN A 240 -13.85 -14.23 -0.26
CA ASN A 240 -14.47 -13.89 -1.53
C ASN A 240 -13.45 -14.10 -2.65
N GLU A 241 -13.70 -15.07 -3.52
CA GLU A 241 -12.84 -15.33 -4.67
C GLU A 241 -12.88 -14.18 -5.69
N VAL A 242 -11.77 -14.03 -6.42
CA VAL A 242 -11.62 -13.06 -7.50
C VAL A 242 -11.33 -13.78 -8.82
N PRO A 243 -11.73 -13.22 -9.97
CA PRO A 243 -11.45 -13.84 -11.27
C PRO A 243 -9.96 -14.04 -11.52
N ASP A 244 -9.63 -15.10 -12.25
CA ASP A 244 -8.28 -15.27 -12.77
C ASP A 244 -7.92 -14.18 -13.80
N THR A 245 -6.62 -14.06 -14.05
CA THR A 245 -6.03 -13.21 -15.09
C THR A 245 -5.16 -14.08 -15.99
N LEU A 246 -4.43 -13.45 -16.92
CA LEU A 246 -3.45 -14.11 -17.79
C LEU A 246 -2.46 -14.98 -17.01
N ASP A 247 -2.18 -14.64 -15.74
CA ASP A 247 -1.32 -15.43 -14.87
C ASP A 247 -1.77 -16.87 -14.64
N ALA A 248 -3.07 -17.18 -14.72
CA ALA A 248 -3.50 -18.57 -14.59
C ALA A 248 -2.94 -19.41 -15.75
N GLU A 249 -2.87 -18.84 -16.95
CA GLU A 249 -2.22 -19.46 -18.12
C GLU A 249 -0.71 -19.46 -17.96
N ILE A 250 -0.10 -18.35 -17.53
CA ILE A 250 1.36 -18.28 -17.32
C ILE A 250 1.81 -19.32 -16.28
N VAL A 251 1.10 -19.47 -15.16
CA VAL A 251 1.43 -20.47 -14.11
C VAL A 251 1.31 -21.90 -14.63
N ARG A 252 0.29 -22.18 -15.45
CA ARG A 252 0.11 -23.50 -16.08
C ARG A 252 1.24 -23.80 -17.06
N ASP A 253 1.65 -22.83 -17.85
CA ASP A 253 2.65 -23.04 -18.89
C ASP A 253 4.08 -23.00 -18.30
N ALA A 254 4.28 -22.29 -17.18
CA ALA A 254 5.55 -22.20 -16.44
C ALA A 254 5.79 -23.34 -15.44
N GLN A 255 5.06 -24.46 -15.50
CA GLN A 255 5.20 -25.55 -14.52
C GLN A 255 6.63 -26.10 -14.43
N ARG A 256 7.35 -26.22 -15.54
CA ARG A 256 8.77 -26.67 -15.54
C ARG A 256 9.68 -25.69 -14.80
N PHE A 257 9.46 -24.39 -14.97
CA PHE A 257 10.16 -23.38 -14.17
C PHE A 257 9.80 -23.49 -12.69
N LEU A 258 8.50 -23.59 -12.37
CA LEU A 258 8.03 -23.57 -10.98
C LEU A 258 8.39 -24.83 -10.18
N ASN A 259 8.52 -25.99 -10.84
CA ASN A 259 8.80 -27.27 -10.20
C ASN A 259 10.28 -27.65 -10.29
N ASP A 260 10.91 -27.48 -11.46
CA ASP A 260 12.25 -27.97 -11.76
C ASP A 260 13.31 -26.85 -11.81
N GLY A 261 12.88 -25.58 -11.77
CA GLY A 261 13.78 -24.43 -11.87
C GLY A 261 14.33 -24.17 -13.28
N GLU A 262 13.68 -24.71 -14.32
CA GLU A 262 14.08 -24.49 -15.71
C GLU A 262 14.00 -23.01 -16.12
N LYS A 263 14.98 -22.52 -16.89
CA LYS A 263 14.89 -21.18 -17.50
C LYS A 263 13.88 -21.20 -18.63
N MET A 264 12.90 -20.30 -18.61
CA MET A 264 11.78 -20.32 -19.56
C MET A 264 11.50 -18.95 -20.18
N GLN A 265 10.97 -18.98 -21.41
CA GLN A 265 10.43 -17.81 -22.09
C GLN A 265 9.04 -18.11 -22.65
N LEU A 266 8.07 -17.25 -22.33
CA LEU A 266 6.67 -17.39 -22.73
C LEU A 266 6.21 -16.14 -23.48
N HIS A 267 5.22 -16.28 -24.37
CA HIS A 267 4.71 -15.19 -25.20
C HIS A 267 3.18 -15.18 -25.19
N TYR A 268 2.57 -14.02 -24.93
CA TYR A 268 1.12 -13.86 -24.90
C TYR A 268 0.68 -12.52 -25.52
N ALA A 269 -0.58 -12.45 -25.95
CA ALA A 269 -1.25 -11.19 -26.20
C ALA A 269 -1.80 -10.62 -24.89
N VAL A 270 -1.73 -9.30 -24.70
CA VAL A 270 -2.26 -8.62 -23.52
C VAL A 270 -3.26 -7.54 -23.91
N GLN A 271 -4.30 -7.37 -23.09
CA GLN A 271 -5.33 -6.36 -23.24
C GLN A 271 -5.49 -5.59 -21.93
N ASN A 272 -6.05 -4.39 -21.98
CA ASN A 272 -6.22 -3.53 -20.81
C ASN A 272 -7.13 -4.15 -19.72
N THR A 273 -7.88 -5.19 -20.05
CA THR A 273 -8.68 -6.01 -19.14
C THR A 273 -7.86 -7.05 -18.37
N HIS A 274 -6.67 -7.43 -18.89
CA HIS A 274 -5.71 -8.30 -18.21
C HIS A 274 -4.92 -7.47 -17.18
N ARG A 275 -5.44 -7.45 -15.96
CA ARG A 275 -4.89 -6.70 -14.83
C ARG A 275 -3.91 -7.58 -14.05
N THR A 276 -2.95 -6.94 -13.39
CA THR A 276 -2.10 -7.57 -12.37
C THR A 276 -1.21 -8.70 -12.93
N VAL A 277 -0.89 -8.64 -14.22
CA VAL A 277 -0.11 -9.69 -14.91
C VAL A 277 1.29 -9.82 -14.30
N GLY A 278 1.72 -11.04 -14.00
CA GLY A 278 2.99 -11.42 -13.36
C GLY A 278 2.92 -11.54 -11.82
N THR A 279 1.85 -11.08 -11.20
CA THR A 279 1.74 -11.01 -9.73
C THR A 279 1.49 -12.38 -9.10
N ARG A 280 0.60 -13.19 -9.67
CA ARG A 280 0.32 -14.54 -9.18
C ARG A 280 1.51 -15.45 -9.45
N VAL A 281 2.16 -15.32 -10.61
CA VAL A 281 3.42 -16.02 -10.91
C VAL A 281 4.48 -15.67 -9.86
N SER A 282 4.59 -14.39 -9.48
CA SER A 282 5.48 -13.96 -8.39
C SER A 282 5.14 -14.60 -7.05
N SER A 283 3.85 -14.81 -6.74
CA SER A 283 3.44 -15.60 -5.55
C SER A 283 4.05 -16.99 -5.57
N HIS A 284 4.00 -17.67 -6.73
CA HIS A 284 4.56 -19.02 -6.88
C HIS A 284 6.09 -19.01 -6.76
N ILE A 285 6.76 -18.04 -7.39
CA ILE A 285 8.22 -17.87 -7.26
C ILE A 285 8.62 -17.74 -5.79
N VAL A 286 7.96 -16.86 -5.06
CA VAL A 286 8.29 -16.61 -3.65
C VAL A 286 7.96 -17.81 -2.77
N ARG A 287 6.89 -18.55 -3.05
CA ARG A 287 6.53 -19.75 -2.29
C ARG A 287 7.50 -20.91 -2.52
N ASN A 288 7.96 -21.09 -3.76
CA ASN A 288 8.78 -22.23 -4.14
C ASN A 288 10.28 -21.96 -3.90
N PHE A 289 10.73 -20.73 -4.15
CA PHE A 289 12.15 -20.37 -4.13
C PHE A 289 12.52 -19.29 -3.09
N GLY A 290 11.55 -18.55 -2.57
CA GLY A 290 11.78 -17.43 -1.65
C GLY A 290 12.15 -16.11 -2.35
N MET A 291 12.17 -15.03 -1.56
CA MET A 291 12.60 -13.69 -2.04
C MET A 291 14.11 -13.61 -2.26
N ARG A 292 14.92 -14.33 -1.48
CA ARG A 292 16.39 -14.39 -1.61
C ARG A 292 16.80 -15.66 -2.32
N ASN A 293 16.17 -15.93 -3.46
CA ASN A 293 16.42 -17.13 -4.24
C ASN A 293 17.74 -17.03 -5.02
N ALA A 294 18.18 -18.16 -5.59
CA ALA A 294 19.38 -18.27 -6.42
C ALA A 294 19.05 -18.26 -7.93
N LEU A 295 17.84 -17.83 -8.32
CA LEU A 295 17.48 -17.72 -9.72
C LEU A 295 18.37 -16.67 -10.39
N GLN A 296 18.77 -16.95 -11.63
CA GLN A 296 19.47 -15.94 -12.41
C GLN A 296 18.53 -14.77 -12.72
N PRO A 297 19.05 -13.55 -12.96
CA PRO A 297 18.22 -12.48 -13.49
C PRO A 297 17.51 -12.96 -14.77
N ASN A 298 16.23 -12.62 -14.90
CA ASN A 298 15.41 -12.96 -16.08
C ASN A 298 15.33 -14.49 -16.35
N HIS A 299 15.19 -15.29 -15.29
CA HIS A 299 15.06 -16.74 -15.37
C HIS A 299 13.73 -17.19 -15.96
N LEU A 300 12.65 -16.49 -15.65
CA LEU A 300 11.37 -16.60 -16.33
C LEU A 300 11.09 -15.27 -17.04
N THR A 301 11.05 -15.30 -18.37
CA THR A 301 10.72 -14.13 -19.19
C THR A 301 9.35 -14.30 -19.83
N VAL A 302 8.43 -13.39 -19.54
CA VAL A 302 7.11 -13.34 -20.17
C VAL A 302 7.04 -12.14 -21.09
N LYS A 303 6.92 -12.40 -22.40
CA LYS A 303 6.72 -11.37 -23.41
C LYS A 303 5.24 -11.18 -23.69
N LEU A 304 4.83 -9.93 -23.73
CA LEU A 304 3.45 -9.49 -23.87
C LEU A 304 3.35 -8.53 -25.05
N THR A 305 2.37 -8.75 -25.92
CA THR A 305 2.10 -7.85 -27.06
C THR A 305 0.70 -7.25 -26.92
N GLY A 306 0.60 -5.92 -26.91
CA GLY A 306 -0.65 -5.19 -26.72
C GLY A 306 -0.58 -4.19 -25.57
N SER A 307 -1.73 -3.91 -24.95
CA SER A 307 -1.85 -2.93 -23.86
C SER A 307 -2.07 -3.66 -22.53
N ALA A 308 -1.19 -3.49 -21.55
CA ALA A 308 -1.35 -4.12 -20.25
C ALA A 308 -2.32 -3.34 -19.36
N GLY A 309 -3.19 -4.06 -18.64
CA GLY A 309 -4.08 -3.45 -17.65
C GLY A 309 -3.34 -2.91 -16.43
N GLN A 310 -4.11 -2.38 -15.47
CA GLN A 310 -3.58 -1.85 -14.22
C GLN A 310 -2.73 -2.89 -13.47
N SER A 311 -1.73 -2.41 -12.72
CA SER A 311 -0.87 -3.22 -11.84
C SER A 311 0.00 -4.25 -12.57
N LEU A 312 0.43 -3.98 -13.81
CA LEU A 312 1.42 -4.81 -14.51
C LEU A 312 2.66 -5.05 -13.64
N GLY A 313 3.00 -6.31 -13.41
CA GLY A 313 4.16 -6.71 -12.63
C GLY A 313 4.12 -6.25 -11.17
N ALA A 314 2.93 -6.04 -10.60
CA ALA A 314 2.82 -5.74 -9.19
C ALA A 314 3.48 -6.84 -8.35
N PHE A 315 4.32 -6.43 -7.41
CA PHE A 315 5.11 -7.33 -6.56
C PHE A 315 6.00 -8.32 -7.32
N ALA A 316 6.45 -7.97 -8.53
CA ALA A 316 7.27 -8.88 -9.32
C ALA A 316 8.56 -9.28 -8.58
N ALA A 317 8.72 -10.59 -8.43
CA ALA A 317 9.79 -11.22 -7.62
C ALA A 317 11.10 -11.39 -8.42
N PRO A 318 12.25 -11.59 -7.74
CA PRO A 318 13.52 -11.84 -8.41
C PRO A 318 13.46 -13.07 -9.31
N GLY A 319 14.05 -12.96 -10.50
CA GLY A 319 14.02 -13.98 -11.54
C GLY A 319 12.88 -13.82 -12.56
N LEU A 320 11.84 -13.03 -12.27
CA LEU A 320 10.78 -12.71 -13.23
C LEU A 320 11.16 -11.49 -14.07
N LYS A 321 11.04 -11.63 -15.39
CA LYS A 321 11.08 -10.53 -16.37
C LYS A 321 9.77 -10.45 -17.14
N LEU A 322 9.19 -9.25 -17.20
CA LEU A 322 8.03 -8.94 -18.04
C LEU A 322 8.46 -7.97 -19.13
N GLU A 323 8.23 -8.32 -20.40
CA GLU A 323 8.53 -7.46 -21.55
C GLU A 323 7.23 -7.14 -22.28
N VAL A 324 6.84 -5.87 -22.33
CA VAL A 324 5.65 -5.41 -23.05
C VAL A 324 6.06 -4.68 -24.32
N SER A 325 5.61 -5.20 -25.46
CA SER A 325 5.65 -4.53 -26.76
C SER A 325 4.27 -3.88 -27.00
N GLY A 326 4.14 -2.62 -26.61
CA GLY A 326 2.91 -1.84 -26.60
C GLY A 326 2.95 -0.79 -25.50
N ASP A 327 1.93 -0.76 -24.65
CA ASP A 327 1.77 0.21 -23.55
C ASP A 327 1.21 -0.46 -22.29
N ALA A 328 1.15 0.28 -21.18
CA ALA A 328 0.53 -0.17 -19.94
C ALA A 328 -0.20 0.95 -19.20
N ASN A 329 -1.27 0.58 -18.49
CA ASN A 329 -2.02 1.49 -17.64
C ASN A 329 -1.29 1.79 -16.31
N ASP A 330 -2.01 2.33 -15.33
CA ASP A 330 -1.48 2.73 -14.02
C ASP A 330 -0.84 1.58 -13.23
N TYR A 331 0.00 1.94 -12.26
CA TYR A 331 0.57 1.05 -11.25
C TYR A 331 1.57 0.02 -11.78
N VAL A 332 2.22 0.28 -12.92
CA VAL A 332 3.32 -0.57 -13.41
C VAL A 332 4.38 -0.72 -12.34
N GLY A 333 4.73 -1.96 -12.01
CA GLY A 333 5.72 -2.26 -10.97
C GLY A 333 5.32 -1.80 -9.57
N LYS A 334 4.03 -1.68 -9.27
CA LYS A 334 3.53 -1.44 -7.90
C LYS A 334 4.16 -2.43 -6.92
N GLY A 335 4.85 -1.93 -5.90
CA GLY A 335 5.59 -2.76 -4.96
C GLY A 335 6.64 -3.67 -5.60
N LEU A 336 7.27 -3.26 -6.71
CA LEU A 336 8.31 -4.05 -7.37
C LEU A 336 9.35 -4.54 -6.35
N SER A 337 9.66 -5.84 -6.40
CA SER A 337 10.38 -6.54 -5.34
C SER A 337 11.55 -7.37 -5.87
N GLY A 338 12.23 -6.86 -6.91
CA GLY A 338 13.42 -7.49 -7.49
C GLY A 338 13.24 -8.09 -8.89
N GLY A 339 12.01 -8.13 -9.41
CA GLY A 339 11.75 -8.46 -10.82
C GLY A 339 12.23 -7.36 -11.78
N THR A 340 12.19 -7.65 -13.09
CA THR A 340 12.47 -6.69 -14.16
C THR A 340 11.23 -6.48 -15.02
N ILE A 341 10.86 -5.22 -15.27
CA ILE A 341 9.76 -4.86 -16.16
C ILE A 341 10.31 -3.98 -17.27
N VAL A 342 9.96 -4.30 -18.50
CA VAL A 342 10.35 -3.56 -19.70
C VAL A 342 9.09 -3.21 -20.48
N VAL A 343 8.92 -1.94 -20.83
CA VAL A 343 7.80 -1.48 -21.67
C VAL A 343 8.36 -0.66 -22.82
N ARG A 344 8.03 -1.03 -24.05
CA ARG A 344 8.45 -0.30 -25.25
C ARG A 344 7.36 -0.31 -26.30
N PRO A 345 7.29 0.71 -27.17
CA PRO A 345 6.32 0.71 -28.26
C PRO A 345 6.50 -0.51 -29.17
N ALA A 346 5.43 -0.87 -29.89
CA ALA A 346 5.54 -1.84 -30.96
C ALA A 346 6.56 -1.37 -32.02
N MET A 347 7.33 -2.28 -32.59
CA MET A 347 8.40 -1.95 -33.57
C MET A 347 7.90 -1.16 -34.78
N MET A 348 6.63 -1.35 -35.15
CA MET A 348 5.97 -0.68 -36.27
C MET A 348 5.29 0.65 -35.88
N SER A 349 5.38 1.07 -34.62
CA SER A 349 4.78 2.32 -34.15
C SER A 349 5.47 3.51 -34.81
N PRO A 350 4.72 4.45 -35.41
CA PRO A 350 5.28 5.69 -35.96
C PRO A 350 5.55 6.74 -34.87
N LEU A 351 5.17 6.48 -33.62
CA LEU A 351 5.27 7.45 -32.53
C LEU A 351 6.72 7.64 -32.08
N GLU A 352 7.08 8.90 -31.83
CA GLU A 352 8.30 9.22 -31.10
C GLU A 352 8.10 8.89 -29.61
N ALA A 353 8.75 7.83 -29.15
CA ALA A 353 8.58 7.29 -27.81
C ALA A 353 8.71 8.35 -26.70
N SER A 354 9.74 9.21 -26.78
CA SER A 354 10.05 10.21 -25.73
C SER A 354 9.01 11.30 -25.57
N GLU A 355 8.18 11.54 -26.59
CA GLU A 355 7.13 12.56 -26.58
C GLU A 355 5.75 11.98 -26.26
N ASN A 356 5.64 10.66 -26.09
CA ASN A 356 4.36 9.98 -25.88
C ASN A 356 4.32 9.22 -24.55
N THR A 357 3.15 9.19 -23.92
CA THR A 357 2.92 8.39 -22.71
C THR A 357 2.88 6.91 -23.07
N ILE A 358 3.60 6.09 -22.29
CA ILE A 358 3.64 4.64 -22.46
C ILE A 358 3.22 3.88 -21.20
N ILE A 359 3.38 4.50 -20.03
CA ILE A 359 2.95 3.95 -18.74
C ILE A 359 2.15 4.98 -17.96
N GLY A 360 1.15 4.51 -17.21
CA GLY A 360 0.21 5.38 -16.49
C GLY A 360 0.77 6.04 -15.22
N ASN A 361 -0.12 6.26 -14.26
CA ASN A 361 0.13 6.95 -13.01
C ASN A 361 0.65 6.00 -11.90
N THR A 362 1.26 6.59 -10.87
CA THR A 362 1.65 5.89 -9.63
C THR A 362 2.50 4.63 -9.90
N VAL A 363 3.36 4.74 -10.91
CA VAL A 363 4.33 3.71 -11.31
C VAL A 363 5.36 3.53 -10.20
N LEU A 364 5.75 2.27 -9.93
CA LEU A 364 6.69 1.89 -8.88
C LEU A 364 6.26 2.27 -7.45
N TYR A 365 4.96 2.39 -7.20
CA TYR A 365 4.45 2.73 -5.87
C TYR A 365 5.00 1.80 -4.78
N GLY A 366 5.81 2.35 -3.88
CA GLY A 366 6.38 1.58 -2.77
C GLY A 366 7.34 0.46 -3.20
N ALA A 367 7.91 0.53 -4.40
CA ALA A 367 8.87 -0.45 -4.88
C ALA A 367 10.09 -0.55 -3.94
N THR A 368 10.60 -1.76 -3.72
CA THR A 368 11.69 -2.03 -2.76
C THR A 368 12.96 -2.50 -3.43
N ASP A 369 12.87 -3.13 -4.60
CA ASP A 369 14.01 -3.50 -5.43
C ASP A 369 13.53 -3.83 -6.85
N GLY A 370 14.46 -4.11 -7.77
CA GLY A 370 14.18 -4.50 -9.15
C GLY A 370 14.42 -3.39 -10.15
N TYR A 371 14.11 -3.68 -11.41
CA TYR A 371 14.37 -2.80 -12.54
C TYR A 371 13.11 -2.50 -13.34
N LEU A 372 12.93 -1.24 -13.73
CA LEU A 372 11.92 -0.83 -14.70
C LEU A 372 12.58 -0.03 -15.84
N PHE A 373 12.35 -0.44 -17.09
CA PHE A 373 12.80 0.30 -18.26
C PHE A 373 11.59 0.59 -19.16
N ALA A 374 11.27 1.86 -19.37
CA ALA A 374 10.14 2.24 -20.21
C ALA A 374 10.55 3.25 -21.30
N ALA A 375 10.51 2.85 -22.56
CA ALA A 375 10.79 3.73 -23.70
C ALA A 375 9.57 4.62 -23.96
N GLY A 376 9.44 5.68 -23.15
CA GLY A 376 8.42 6.70 -23.27
C GLY A 376 8.13 7.36 -21.93
N ARG A 377 7.10 8.22 -21.90
CA ARG A 377 6.75 9.01 -20.74
C ARG A 377 5.86 8.25 -19.76
N ALA A 378 6.08 8.50 -18.47
CA ALA A 378 5.18 8.09 -17.39
C ALA A 378 4.16 9.19 -17.06
N GLY A 379 3.04 8.80 -16.48
CA GLY A 379 2.03 9.70 -15.93
C GLY A 379 2.46 10.40 -14.63
N GLU A 380 1.47 10.79 -13.84
CA GLU A 380 1.66 11.46 -12.55
C GLU A 380 2.21 10.50 -11.49
N ARG A 381 2.90 11.06 -10.48
CA ARG A 381 3.40 10.31 -9.30
C ARG A 381 4.30 9.13 -9.65
N PHE A 382 5.06 9.26 -10.73
CA PHE A 382 6.09 8.31 -11.07
C PHE A 382 7.09 8.13 -9.92
N GLY A 383 7.38 6.89 -9.53
CA GLY A 383 8.37 6.60 -8.49
C GLY A 383 7.92 7.00 -7.08
N VAL A 384 6.62 7.22 -6.86
CA VAL A 384 6.09 7.61 -5.55
C VAL A 384 6.41 6.54 -4.50
N ARG A 385 7.08 6.95 -3.42
CA ARG A 385 7.59 6.05 -2.37
C ARG A 385 8.55 4.95 -2.87
N ASN A 386 9.22 5.13 -4.01
CA ASN A 386 10.28 4.20 -4.40
C ASN A 386 11.32 4.13 -3.27
N SER A 387 11.67 2.91 -2.87
CA SER A 387 12.51 2.61 -1.72
C SER A 387 13.72 1.73 -2.11
N GLY A 388 13.90 1.43 -3.40
CA GLY A 388 15.08 0.66 -3.84
C GLY A 388 15.09 0.20 -5.30
N ALA A 389 14.01 0.38 -6.07
CA ALA A 389 14.00 0.05 -7.48
C ALA A 389 14.86 1.03 -8.31
N LYS A 390 15.44 0.51 -9.39
CA LYS A 390 16.22 1.28 -10.37
C LYS A 390 15.41 1.41 -11.64
N VAL A 391 15.30 2.61 -12.18
CA VAL A 391 14.36 2.89 -13.26
C VAL A 391 14.92 3.86 -14.27
N VAL A 392 14.60 3.63 -15.55
CA VAL A 392 14.88 4.55 -16.66
C VAL A 392 13.62 4.75 -17.49
N ILE A 393 13.20 6.01 -17.63
CA ILE A 393 12.04 6.45 -18.42
C ILE A 393 12.40 7.68 -19.25
N GLU A 394 11.54 8.08 -20.20
CA GLU A 394 11.82 9.18 -21.14
C GLU A 394 11.06 10.48 -20.82
N GLY A 395 10.51 10.58 -19.61
CA GLY A 395 9.82 11.77 -19.09
C GLY A 395 8.73 11.38 -18.10
N CYS A 396 8.28 12.29 -17.25
CA CYS A 396 7.18 12.01 -16.32
C CYS A 396 6.24 13.20 -16.13
N GLY A 397 5.06 12.92 -15.60
CA GLY A 397 4.09 13.93 -15.17
C GLY A 397 4.49 14.62 -13.86
N THR A 398 3.48 15.22 -13.21
CA THR A 398 3.65 15.93 -11.93
C THR A 398 3.96 14.99 -10.78
N ASN A 399 4.53 15.53 -9.70
CA ASN A 399 4.82 14.81 -8.46
C ASN A 399 5.75 13.59 -8.66
N GLY A 400 6.69 13.66 -9.61
CA GLY A 400 7.70 12.61 -9.80
C GLY A 400 8.59 12.46 -8.57
N CYS A 401 8.93 11.22 -8.23
CA CYS A 401 9.74 10.82 -7.06
C CYS A 401 9.21 11.34 -5.71
N GLU A 402 7.90 11.62 -5.61
CA GLU A 402 7.25 12.04 -4.36
C GLU A 402 7.47 10.98 -3.26
N TYR A 403 7.93 11.40 -2.08
CA TYR A 403 8.23 10.51 -0.94
C TYR A 403 9.22 9.36 -1.23
N MET A 404 10.07 9.48 -2.25
CA MET A 404 11.09 8.47 -2.53
C MET A 404 12.11 8.40 -1.36
N THR A 405 12.45 7.18 -0.95
CA THR A 405 13.34 6.88 0.20
C THR A 405 14.55 6.02 -0.17
N GLY A 406 14.64 5.55 -1.41
CA GLY A 406 15.74 4.73 -1.91
C GLY A 406 15.58 4.40 -3.39
N GLY A 407 16.62 3.81 -3.97
CA GLY A 407 16.65 3.48 -5.40
C GLY A 407 17.23 4.59 -6.28
N VAL A 408 17.17 4.38 -7.59
CA VAL A 408 17.74 5.29 -8.61
C VAL A 408 16.73 5.54 -9.72
N ALA A 409 16.46 6.80 -10.03
CA ALA A 409 15.54 7.18 -11.11
C ALA A 409 16.23 8.02 -12.19
N VAL A 410 16.38 7.46 -13.39
CA VAL A 410 16.90 8.18 -14.56
C VAL A 410 15.71 8.61 -15.44
N ILE A 411 15.65 9.90 -15.78
CA ILE A 411 14.57 10.48 -16.59
C ILE A 411 15.20 11.21 -17.78
N LEU A 412 15.01 10.65 -18.98
CA LEU A 412 15.62 11.10 -20.24
C LEU A 412 14.83 12.18 -20.97
N GLY A 413 13.96 12.90 -20.25
CA GLY A 413 13.08 13.92 -20.83
C GLY A 413 12.38 14.76 -19.76
N ARG A 414 11.37 15.53 -20.19
CA ARG A 414 10.73 16.55 -19.34
C ARG A 414 10.01 15.94 -18.13
N ILE A 415 10.19 16.59 -16.98
CA ILE A 415 9.46 16.33 -15.74
C ILE A 415 8.30 17.31 -15.55
N GLY A 416 7.29 16.93 -14.77
CA GLY A 416 6.24 17.82 -14.31
C GLY A 416 6.54 18.50 -12.97
N ALA A 417 5.69 19.46 -12.59
CA ALA A 417 5.83 20.23 -11.37
C ALA A 417 5.82 19.38 -10.08
N ASN A 418 6.38 19.95 -9.01
CA ASN A 418 6.49 19.35 -7.67
C ASN A 418 7.35 18.08 -7.63
N PHE A 419 8.37 17.98 -8.48
CA PHE A 419 9.27 16.84 -8.49
C PHE A 419 10.13 16.79 -7.22
N GLY A 420 10.29 15.59 -6.64
CA GLY A 420 11.10 15.36 -5.46
C GLY A 420 10.47 15.80 -4.14
N ALA A 421 9.17 16.13 -4.11
CA ALA A 421 8.50 16.54 -2.88
C ALA A 421 8.52 15.41 -1.82
N GLY A 422 9.02 15.73 -0.63
CA GLY A 422 9.19 14.74 0.45
C GLY A 422 10.20 13.62 0.16
N MET A 423 11.03 13.76 -0.87
CA MET A 423 12.07 12.78 -1.20
C MET A 423 13.19 12.87 -0.15
N THR A 424 13.37 11.79 0.60
CA THR A 424 14.29 11.71 1.77
C THR A 424 15.42 10.71 1.57
N GLY A 425 15.37 9.89 0.51
CA GLY A 425 16.42 8.95 0.17
C GLY A 425 16.39 8.54 -1.29
N GLY A 426 17.48 7.93 -1.76
CA GLY A 426 17.68 7.58 -3.18
C GLY A 426 18.29 8.72 -3.99
N MET A 427 18.29 8.56 -5.31
CA MET A 427 18.92 9.49 -6.25
C MET A 427 18.13 9.56 -7.55
N ALA A 428 18.05 10.75 -8.16
CA ALA A 428 17.49 10.90 -9.50
C ALA A 428 18.45 11.65 -10.43
N TYR A 429 18.46 11.25 -11.71
CA TYR A 429 19.23 11.88 -12.77
C TYR A 429 18.26 12.37 -13.84
N LEU A 430 18.26 13.68 -14.07
CA LEU A 430 17.33 14.35 -14.96
C LEU A 430 18.08 14.89 -16.16
N TYR A 431 17.73 14.42 -17.35
CA TYR A 431 18.28 14.95 -18.59
C TYR A 431 17.59 16.29 -18.92
N ASP A 432 18.33 17.39 -18.78
CA ASP A 432 17.80 18.75 -18.87
C ASP A 432 18.57 19.63 -19.86
N PRO A 433 18.44 19.38 -21.17
CA PRO A 433 19.12 20.17 -22.20
C PRO A 433 18.61 21.62 -22.28
N GLU A 434 17.42 21.92 -21.75
CA GLU A 434 16.77 23.24 -21.83
C GLU A 434 16.89 24.05 -20.51
N GLY A 435 17.44 23.47 -19.44
CA GLY A 435 17.53 24.11 -18.12
C GLY A 435 16.16 24.32 -17.43
N ALA A 436 15.15 23.51 -17.78
CA ALA A 436 13.77 23.66 -17.32
C ALA A 436 13.50 22.97 -15.97
N THR A 437 14.38 22.07 -15.52
CA THR A 437 14.21 21.27 -14.29
C THR A 437 14.04 22.14 -13.06
N GLU A 438 14.78 23.25 -13.00
CA GLU A 438 14.83 24.14 -11.84
C GLU A 438 13.44 24.63 -11.41
N LEU A 439 12.59 24.96 -12.38
CA LEU A 439 11.24 25.48 -12.14
C LEU A 439 10.24 24.40 -11.71
N MET A 440 10.58 23.12 -11.91
CA MET A 440 9.68 21.99 -11.65
C MET A 440 9.95 21.32 -10.30
N LEU A 441 11.09 21.62 -9.66
CA LEU A 441 11.52 20.98 -8.43
C LEU A 441 10.86 21.55 -7.17
N ASN A 442 10.57 20.67 -6.23
CA ASN A 442 10.29 21.05 -4.85
C ASN A 442 11.56 20.98 -4.00
N ARG A 443 12.18 22.14 -3.74
CA ARG A 443 13.47 22.27 -3.04
C ARG A 443 13.40 22.13 -1.51
N GLU A 444 12.26 21.76 -0.93
CA GLU A 444 12.14 21.63 0.52
C GLU A 444 13.13 20.58 1.08
N THR A 445 13.18 19.41 0.44
CA THR A 445 13.94 18.25 0.92
C THR A 445 15.09 17.81 0.01
N VAL A 446 15.15 18.31 -1.22
CA VAL A 446 16.19 17.95 -2.20
C VAL A 446 17.07 19.14 -2.58
N ILE A 447 18.24 18.82 -3.11
CA ILE A 447 19.16 19.74 -3.78
C ILE A 447 19.49 19.21 -5.17
N THR A 448 20.09 20.08 -5.98
CA THR A 448 20.61 19.74 -7.30
C THR A 448 22.08 20.04 -7.42
N CYS A 449 22.80 19.20 -8.15
CA CYS A 449 24.18 19.43 -8.58
C CYS A 449 24.41 18.80 -9.97
N PRO A 450 25.45 19.21 -10.70
CA PRO A 450 25.88 18.48 -11.89
C PRO A 450 26.38 17.08 -11.51
N VAL A 451 26.29 16.11 -12.43
CA VAL A 451 26.91 14.79 -12.23
C VAL A 451 28.42 14.92 -12.48
N GLN A 452 29.22 15.00 -11.41
CA GLN A 452 30.67 15.17 -11.52
C GLN A 452 31.45 13.96 -10.99
N GLU A 453 30.98 13.40 -9.88
CA GLU A 453 31.65 12.27 -9.23
C GLU A 453 31.57 11.01 -10.09
N GLY A 454 32.74 10.38 -10.34
CA GLY A 454 32.89 9.31 -11.33
C GLY A 454 32.00 8.09 -11.06
N HIS A 455 31.77 7.75 -9.79
CA HIS A 455 30.87 6.65 -9.41
C HIS A 455 29.43 6.88 -9.89
N TYR A 456 28.89 8.09 -9.71
CA TYR A 456 27.53 8.43 -10.13
C TYR A 456 27.42 8.60 -11.64
N MET A 457 28.48 9.10 -12.29
CA MET A 457 28.56 9.14 -13.75
C MET A 457 28.48 7.73 -14.36
N GLN A 458 29.25 6.79 -13.81
CA GLN A 458 29.23 5.39 -14.25
C GLN A 458 27.86 4.75 -14.00
N GLN A 459 27.26 4.95 -12.83
CA GLN A 459 25.92 4.44 -12.52
C GLN A 459 24.87 4.95 -13.52
N LEU A 460 24.95 6.23 -13.90
CA LEU A 460 24.06 6.82 -14.88
C LEU A 460 24.26 6.19 -16.26
N GLU A 461 25.51 6.08 -16.72
CA GLU A 461 25.86 5.49 -18.01
C GLU A 461 25.38 4.04 -18.12
N GLU A 462 25.68 3.19 -17.13
CA GLU A 462 25.27 1.78 -17.09
C GLU A 462 23.75 1.61 -17.14
N LEU A 463 23.00 2.49 -16.46
CA LEU A 463 21.54 2.43 -16.49
C LEU A 463 20.99 2.82 -17.86
N ILE A 464 21.57 3.82 -18.53
CA ILE A 464 21.16 4.24 -19.88
C ILE A 464 21.53 3.15 -20.90
N GLU A 465 22.71 2.56 -20.80
CA GLU A 465 23.13 1.42 -21.64
C GLU A 465 22.17 0.25 -21.51
N ARG A 466 21.83 -0.14 -20.27
CA ARG A 466 20.86 -1.20 -20.04
C ARG A 466 19.46 -0.82 -20.53
N HIS A 467 19.07 0.44 -20.42
CA HIS A 467 17.82 0.91 -21.01
C HIS A 467 17.80 0.75 -22.53
N VAL A 468 18.91 1.03 -23.22
CA VAL A 468 19.06 0.79 -24.66
C VAL A 468 19.00 -0.69 -25.01
N GLU A 469 19.67 -1.54 -24.24
CA GLU A 469 19.65 -3.00 -24.43
C GLU A 469 18.23 -3.56 -24.30
N GLU A 470 17.51 -3.13 -23.27
CA GLU A 470 16.18 -3.66 -22.93
C GLU A 470 15.08 -3.10 -23.83
N THR A 471 15.14 -1.80 -24.17
CA THR A 471 14.04 -1.12 -24.86
C THR A 471 14.31 -0.82 -26.33
N GLY A 472 15.57 -0.77 -26.75
CA GLY A 472 15.97 -0.28 -28.06
C GLY A 472 15.80 1.23 -28.27
N SER A 473 15.53 2.01 -27.20
CA SER A 473 15.24 3.45 -27.23
C SER A 473 16.16 4.26 -28.16
N ALA A 474 15.55 5.04 -29.05
CA ALA A 474 16.27 5.95 -29.95
C ALA A 474 16.88 7.14 -29.19
N LYS A 475 16.13 7.70 -28.22
CA LYS A 475 16.58 8.83 -27.39
C LYS A 475 17.82 8.47 -26.58
N ALA A 476 17.78 7.33 -25.90
CA ALA A 476 18.90 6.86 -25.09
C ALA A 476 20.13 6.51 -25.95
N LYS A 477 19.93 5.89 -27.13
CA LYS A 477 21.01 5.68 -28.11
C LYS A 477 21.67 6.98 -28.54
N GLN A 478 20.87 8.02 -28.83
CA GLN A 478 21.41 9.32 -29.24
C GLN A 478 22.23 9.97 -28.12
N ILE A 479 21.77 9.87 -26.87
CA ILE A 479 22.51 10.36 -25.68
C ILE A 479 23.85 9.66 -25.55
N LEU A 480 23.88 8.32 -25.64
CA LEU A 480 25.13 7.55 -25.54
C LEU A 480 26.09 7.81 -26.72
N GLN A 481 25.57 8.00 -27.94
CA GLN A 481 26.40 8.33 -29.10
C GLN A 481 27.15 9.67 -28.96
N HIS A 482 26.59 10.61 -28.19
CA HIS A 482 27.17 11.93 -27.95
C HIS A 482 27.49 12.13 -26.46
N TRP A 483 27.82 11.06 -25.76
CA TRP A 483 27.92 11.02 -24.29
C TRP A 483 28.78 12.14 -23.72
N ASP A 484 29.91 12.45 -24.34
CA ASP A 484 30.84 13.49 -23.87
C ASP A 484 30.21 14.89 -23.78
N VAL A 485 29.23 15.17 -24.63
CA VAL A 485 28.49 16.44 -24.63
C VAL A 485 27.19 16.32 -23.83
N GLU A 486 26.53 15.17 -23.91
CA GLU A 486 25.21 14.99 -23.31
C GLU A 486 25.26 14.78 -21.79
N LYS A 487 26.35 14.19 -21.26
CA LYS A 487 26.52 13.97 -19.82
C LYS A 487 26.49 15.26 -19.00
N SER A 488 26.95 16.38 -19.56
CA SER A 488 26.92 17.68 -18.86
C SER A 488 25.53 18.31 -18.79
N LYS A 489 24.54 17.76 -19.51
CA LYS A 489 23.15 18.22 -19.48
C LYS A 489 22.31 17.46 -18.43
N PHE A 490 22.91 16.53 -17.69
CA PHE A 490 22.23 15.86 -16.60
C PHE A 490 22.33 16.65 -15.29
N VAL A 491 21.19 16.75 -14.61
CA VAL A 491 21.08 17.28 -13.26
C VAL A 491 20.92 16.09 -12.30
N GLN A 492 21.80 16.02 -11.31
CA GLN A 492 21.69 15.08 -10.20
C GLN A 492 20.81 15.69 -9.11
N VAL A 493 19.77 14.96 -8.70
CA VAL A 493 18.88 15.34 -7.60
C VAL A 493 19.16 14.44 -6.40
N VAL A 494 19.50 15.06 -5.27
CA VAL A 494 19.90 14.35 -4.05
C VAL A 494 19.15 14.90 -2.83
N PRO A 495 18.62 14.04 -1.94
CA PRO A 495 18.01 14.47 -0.69
C PRO A 495 19.03 15.10 0.27
N LYS A 496 18.66 16.22 0.91
CA LYS A 496 19.51 16.95 1.87
C LYS A 496 20.01 16.05 3.01
N GLU A 497 19.14 15.19 3.53
CA GLU A 497 19.45 14.29 4.65
C GLU A 497 20.41 13.15 4.30
N MET A 498 20.69 12.94 3.01
CA MET A 498 21.58 11.90 2.53
C MET A 498 23.01 12.39 2.29
N LEU A 499 23.25 13.70 2.20
CA LEU A 499 24.54 14.26 1.77
C LEU A 499 25.72 13.76 2.60
N ASN A 500 25.55 13.66 3.92
CA ASN A 500 26.57 13.16 4.85
C ASN A 500 26.56 11.63 5.04
N LYS A 501 25.67 10.92 4.33
CA LYS A 501 25.49 9.46 4.39
C LYS A 501 25.81 8.77 3.06
N LEU A 502 26.09 9.53 2.00
CA LEU A 502 26.49 8.96 0.71
C LEU A 502 27.85 8.29 0.85
N ALA A 503 27.98 7.08 0.29
CA ALA A 503 29.25 6.36 0.25
C ALA A 503 30.30 7.10 -0.61
N HIS A 504 29.83 7.75 -1.68
CA HIS A 504 30.62 8.64 -2.53
C HIS A 504 30.08 10.07 -2.34
N PRO A 505 30.82 10.97 -1.69
CA PRO A 505 30.40 12.35 -1.49
C PRO A 505 30.17 13.07 -2.82
N ILE A 506 29.28 14.06 -2.81
CA ILE A 506 29.07 14.97 -3.95
C ILE A 506 29.61 16.35 -3.61
N GLU A 507 30.26 16.99 -4.57
CA GLU A 507 30.64 18.40 -4.44
C GLU A 507 29.39 19.27 -4.58
N LEU A 508 29.16 20.09 -3.55
CA LEU A 508 28.08 21.07 -3.58
C LEU A 508 28.60 22.33 -4.26
N PRO A 509 27.82 22.98 -5.15
CA PRO A 509 28.16 24.33 -5.59
C PRO A 509 28.25 25.24 -4.36
N GLU A 510 29.32 26.04 -4.27
CA GLU A 510 29.56 26.97 -3.17
C GLU A 510 28.29 27.80 -2.91
N ALA A 511 27.86 27.82 -1.65
CA ALA A 511 26.72 28.63 -1.23
C ALA A 511 27.02 30.10 -1.56
N ILE A 512 26.22 30.69 -2.46
CA ILE A 512 26.19 32.15 -2.63
C ILE A 512 25.84 32.72 -1.25
N PRO A 513 26.69 33.56 -0.64
CA PRO A 513 26.38 34.17 0.65
C PRO A 513 25.07 34.92 0.51
N ALA A 514 24.13 34.66 1.41
CA ALA A 514 22.92 35.47 1.51
C ALA A 514 23.34 36.90 1.88
N GLU A 515 23.12 37.86 0.98
CA GLU A 515 23.07 39.30 1.31
C GLU A 515 21.75 39.64 2.00
#